data_AF-A0A2T0LXT4-F1
#
_entry.id   AF-A0A2T0LXT4-F1
#
_cell.length_a   1.000
_cell.length_b   1.000
_cell.length_c   1.000
_cell.angle_alpha   90.00
_cell.angle_beta   90.00
_cell.angle_gamma   90.00
#
_symmetry.space_group_name_H-M   'P 1'
#
loop_
_entity.id
_entity.type
_entity.pdbx_description
1 polymer ?
#
loop_
_entity_poly.entity_id
_entity_poly.type
_entity_poly.pdbx_seq_one_letter_code
_entity_poly.pdbx_strand_id
1 'polypeptide(L)'
;MPAYEMAPDRQVNAVASLFRGTRTAFWRGLTSELWRACRQALPSVYPCAGLPPCLRRAPAYLQLMTSTFITGQVVAVDGGVMLDK
;
A
#
# COMPACT_ATOMS: atom_id res chain seq x y z
N MET A 1 -15.14 -5.73 9.63
CA MET A 1 -15.67 -7.07 9.31
C MET A 1 -14.49 -7.94 8.89
N PRO A 2 -14.01 -8.85 9.74
CA PRO A 2 -12.98 -9.83 9.42
C PRO A 2 -13.49 -10.87 8.38
N ALA A 3 -12.56 -11.48 7.65
CA ALA A 3 -12.89 -12.46 6.60
C ALA A 3 -13.69 -13.67 7.12
N TYR A 4 -13.43 -14.11 8.35
CA TYR A 4 -14.15 -15.23 8.97
C TYR A 4 -15.66 -14.96 9.14
N GLU A 5 -16.04 -13.73 9.48
CA GLU A 5 -17.46 -13.36 9.66
C GLU A 5 -18.23 -13.27 8.33
N MET A 6 -17.51 -13.08 7.23
CA MET A 6 -18.10 -12.82 5.91
C MET A 6 -18.07 -14.04 4.99
N ALA A 7 -17.34 -15.09 5.38
CA ALA A 7 -17.21 -16.32 4.62
C ALA A 7 -18.46 -17.22 4.78
N PRO A 8 -18.84 -17.99 3.74
CA PRO A 8 -18.21 -18.07 2.42
C PRO A 8 -18.70 -16.99 1.43
N ASP A 9 -19.72 -16.21 1.81
CA ASP A 9 -20.47 -15.36 0.87
C ASP A 9 -19.66 -14.18 0.31
N ARG A 10 -18.72 -13.65 1.08
CA ARG A 10 -17.85 -12.56 0.66
C ARG A 10 -16.40 -12.77 1.07
N GLN A 11 -15.50 -12.44 0.14
CA GLN A 11 -14.08 -12.39 0.42
C GLN A 11 -13.69 -11.01 0.97
N VAL A 12 -12.79 -11.01 1.95
CA VAL A 12 -12.24 -9.78 2.53
C VAL A 12 -10.72 -9.91 2.54
N ASN A 13 -10.06 -9.01 1.82
CA ASN A 13 -8.60 -8.94 1.71
C ASN A 13 -8.14 -7.48 1.89
N ALA A 14 -6.85 -7.27 2.18
CA ALA A 14 -6.27 -5.94 2.35
C ALA A 14 -4.97 -5.77 1.56
N VAL A 15 -4.70 -4.54 1.10
CA VAL A 15 -3.42 -4.14 0.52
C VAL A 15 -2.75 -3.17 1.49
N ALA A 16 -1.66 -3.60 2.11
CA ALA A 16 -0.84 -2.77 2.98
C ALA A 16 0.20 -2.04 2.13
N SER A 17 -0.03 -0.77 1.83
CA SER A 17 0.87 0.02 0.98
C SER A 17 1.49 1.20 1.71
N LEU A 18 2.76 1.48 1.41
CA LEU A 18 3.45 2.67 1.89
C LEU A 18 3.33 3.88 0.95
N PHE A 19 4.08 4.93 1.27
CA PHE A 19 4.12 6.23 0.61
C PHE A 19 4.09 6.15 -0.93
N ARG A 20 3.41 7.11 -1.55
CA ARG A 20 3.01 7.06 -2.96
C ARG A 20 3.74 8.06 -3.84
N GLY A 21 4.59 8.92 -3.28
CA GLY A 21 5.19 10.06 -3.98
C GLY A 21 4.20 11.18 -4.35
N THR A 22 2.89 10.93 -4.25
CA THR A 22 1.82 11.86 -4.57
C THR A 22 1.15 12.40 -3.32
N ARG A 23 0.75 13.68 -3.36
CA ARG A 23 0.07 14.36 -2.26
C ARG A 23 -1.39 13.94 -2.20
N THR A 24 -1.63 12.74 -1.69
CA THR A 24 -2.98 12.23 -1.44
C THR A 24 -3.68 13.07 -0.36
N ALA A 25 -4.99 12.89 -0.20
CA ALA A 25 -5.77 13.58 0.84
C ALA A 25 -5.22 13.38 2.26
N PHE A 26 -4.54 12.26 2.52
CA PHE A 26 -3.84 11.98 3.78
C PHE A 26 -2.83 13.10 4.14
N TRP A 27 -2.18 13.69 3.14
CA TRP A 27 -1.14 14.71 3.32
C TRP A 27 -1.67 16.15 3.21
N ARG A 28 -3.00 16.35 3.21
CA ARG A 28 -3.61 17.67 2.97
C ARG A 28 -3.18 18.70 4.01
N GLY A 29 -3.06 18.31 5.27
CA GLY A 29 -2.70 19.19 6.39
C GLY A 29 -1.21 19.55 6.51
N LEU A 30 -0.32 18.95 5.73
CA LEU A 30 1.11 19.30 5.79
C LEU A 30 1.40 20.62 5.08
N THR A 31 2.35 21.40 5.61
CA THR A 31 2.91 22.52 4.87
C THR A 31 3.65 22.00 3.63
N SER A 32 3.82 22.87 2.63
CA SER A 32 4.56 22.50 1.41
C SER A 32 6.02 22.15 1.68
N GLU A 33 6.65 22.80 2.66
CA GLU A 33 8.03 22.49 3.08
C GLU A 33 8.12 21.11 3.71
N LEU A 34 7.21 20.79 4.64
CA LEU A 34 7.19 19.50 5.31
C LEU A 34 6.85 18.37 4.33
N TRP A 35 5.90 18.59 3.42
CA TRP A 35 5.62 17.67 2.33
C TRP A 35 6.86 17.39 1.46
N ARG A 36 7.60 18.44 1.10
CA ARG A 36 8.83 18.33 0.31
C ARG A 36 9.90 17.54 1.06
N ALA A 37 10.10 17.81 2.35
CA ALA A 37 11.04 17.09 3.19
C ALA A 37 10.67 15.59 3.28
N CYS A 38 9.41 15.27 3.57
CA CYS A 38 8.95 13.88 3.62
C CYS A 38 9.15 13.16 2.28
N ARG A 39 8.82 13.81 1.16
CA ARG A 39 8.99 13.24 -0.18
C ARG A 39 10.45 12.95 -0.53
N GLN A 40 11.39 13.73 0.01
CA GLN A 40 12.83 13.53 -0.19
C GLN A 40 13.39 12.42 0.72
N ALA A 41 12.93 12.34 1.97
CA ALA A 41 13.43 11.38 2.95
C ALA A 41 12.84 9.97 2.78
N LEU A 42 11.54 9.83 2.52
CA LEU A 42 10.89 8.51 2.49
C LEU A 42 11.46 7.52 1.46
N PRO A 43 11.92 7.93 0.25
CA PRO A 43 12.56 7.03 -0.71
C PRO A 43 13.78 6.27 -0.16
N SER A 44 14.53 6.82 0.79
CA SER A 44 15.74 6.17 1.32
C SER A 44 15.44 4.96 2.22
N VAL A 45 14.19 4.81 2.65
CA VAL A 45 13.76 3.71 3.52
C VAL A 45 13.42 2.45 2.72
N TYR A 46 13.23 2.55 1.40
CA TYR A 46 12.84 1.42 0.56
C TYR A 46 14.06 0.59 0.14
N PRO A 47 14.16 -0.70 0.55
CA PRO A 47 15.27 -1.56 0.16
C PRO A 47 15.31 -1.82 -1.35
N CYS A 48 14.14 -1.94 -1.98
CA CYS A 48 14.05 -1.98 -3.44
C CYS A 48 14.12 -0.56 -4.00
N ALA A 49 15.29 -0.17 -4.51
CA ALA A 49 15.50 1.10 -5.19
C ALA A 49 14.48 1.29 -6.33
N GLY A 50 13.58 2.27 -6.18
CA GLY A 50 12.71 2.74 -7.27
C GLY A 50 11.23 2.38 -7.18
N LEU A 51 10.50 2.97 -6.22
CA LEU A 51 9.03 3.06 -6.29
C LEU A 51 8.59 4.50 -6.16
N PRO A 52 8.19 5.16 -7.27
CA PRO A 52 6.75 5.25 -7.55
C PRO A 52 6.38 5.30 -9.05
N PRO A 53 5.30 4.62 -9.47
CA PRO A 53 4.04 5.34 -9.66
C PRO A 53 2.91 4.79 -8.78
N CYS A 54 1.84 5.57 -8.62
CA CYS A 54 0.52 5.12 -8.15
C CYS A 54 0.09 3.78 -8.78
N LEU A 55 0.47 3.54 -10.03
CA LEU A 55 0.16 2.35 -10.83
C LEU A 55 0.78 1.03 -10.33
N ARG A 56 1.90 1.03 -9.59
CA ARG A 56 2.52 -0.26 -9.15
C ARG A 56 1.75 -0.99 -8.04
N ARG A 57 0.72 -0.36 -7.46
CA ARG A 57 -0.16 -0.98 -6.45
C ARG A 57 -1.47 -1.48 -7.02
N ALA A 58 -1.95 -0.90 -8.12
CA ALA A 58 -3.22 -1.28 -8.73
C ALA A 58 -3.31 -2.78 -9.06
N PRO A 59 -2.24 -3.45 -9.54
CA PRO A 59 -2.25 -4.90 -9.75
C PRO A 59 -2.55 -5.71 -8.48
N ALA A 60 -2.09 -5.27 -7.31
CA ALA A 60 -2.38 -5.98 -6.05
C ALA A 60 -3.87 -5.89 -5.69
N TYR A 61 -4.48 -4.71 -5.87
CA TYR A 61 -5.94 -4.58 -5.70
C TYR A 61 -6.69 -5.41 -6.73
N LEU A 62 -6.30 -5.35 -8.01
CA LEU A 62 -6.93 -6.12 -9.08
C LEU A 62 -6.87 -7.62 -8.77
N GLN A 63 -5.70 -8.14 -8.39
CA GLN A 63 -5.52 -9.54 -8.02
C GLN A 63 -6.45 -9.96 -6.86
N LEU A 64 -6.57 -9.13 -5.81
CA LEU A 64 -7.44 -9.44 -4.68
C LEU A 64 -8.94 -9.29 -4.99
N MET A 65 -9.30 -8.49 -5.99
CA MET A 65 -10.68 -8.37 -6.48
C MET A 65 -11.07 -9.49 -7.45
N THR A 66 -10.11 -10.05 -8.20
CA THR A 66 -10.37 -11.09 -9.22
C THR A 66 -10.08 -12.50 -8.73
N SER A 67 -9.40 -12.67 -7.59
CA SER A 67 -9.14 -13.99 -7.01
C SER A 67 -10.44 -14.65 -6.55
N THR A 68 -10.65 -15.91 -6.92
CA THR A 68 -11.78 -16.72 -6.44
C THR A 68 -11.39 -17.64 -5.27
N PHE A 69 -10.09 -17.72 -4.95
CA PHE A 69 -9.56 -18.67 -3.97
C PHE A 69 -9.09 -18.00 -2.67
N ILE A 70 -8.77 -16.71 -2.71
CA ILE A 70 -8.07 -16.04 -1.61
C ILE A 70 -9.03 -15.16 -0.80
N THR A 71 -9.14 -15.43 0.52
CA THR A 71 -9.80 -14.55 1.49
C THR A 71 -8.95 -14.44 2.76
N GLY A 72 -9.07 -13.33 3.49
CA GLY A 72 -8.33 -13.07 4.72
C GLY A 72 -6.86 -12.68 4.54
N GLN A 73 -6.40 -12.43 3.31
CA GLN A 73 -5.00 -12.10 3.03
C GLN A 73 -4.71 -10.60 3.17
N VAL A 74 -3.50 -10.29 3.63
CA VAL A 74 -2.93 -8.94 3.64
C VAL A 74 -1.70 -8.93 2.74
N VAL A 75 -1.78 -8.23 1.61
CA VAL A 75 -0.67 -8.14 0.66
C VAL A 75 0.15 -6.89 0.95
N ALA A 76 1.42 -7.08 1.33
CA ALA A 76 2.36 -5.98 1.49
C ALA A 76 2.85 -5.48 0.12
N VAL A 77 2.63 -4.19 -0.15
CA VAL A 77 3.12 -3.48 -1.34
C VAL A 77 3.82 -2.21 -0.89
N ASP A 78 4.93 -2.43 -0.22
CA ASP A 78 5.67 -1.43 0.55
C ASP A 78 7.12 -1.27 0.08
N GLY A 79 7.52 -1.94 -1.01
CA GLY A 79 8.88 -1.91 -1.53
C GLY A 79 9.91 -2.62 -0.64
N GLY A 80 9.45 -3.49 0.27
CA GLY A 80 10.33 -4.28 1.14
C GLY A 80 10.70 -3.61 2.45
N VAL A 81 10.10 -2.48 2.81
CA VAL A 81 10.40 -1.75 4.06
C VAL A 81 10.23 -2.64 5.29
N MET A 82 9.23 -3.53 5.31
CA MET A 82 9.03 -4.46 6.43
C MET A 82 10.05 -5.61 6.48
N LEU A 83 10.96 -5.71 5.50
CA LEU A 83 12.00 -6.75 5.44
C LEU A 83 13.37 -6.26 5.90
N ASP A 84 13.57 -4.94 5.97
CA ASP A 84 14.81 -4.32 6.47
C ASP A 84 14.75 -4.28 8.00
N LYS A 85 15.60 -5.05 8.67
CA LYS A 85 15.69 -5.16 10.14
C LYS A 85 16.97 -4.52 10.64
#